data_AF-A0A4P9Z4W5-F1
#
_entry.id   AF-A0A4P9Z4W5-F1
#
_cell.length_a   1.000
_cell.length_b   1.000
_cell.length_c   1.000
_cell.angle_alpha   90.00
_cell.angle_beta   90.00
_cell.angle_gamma   90.00
#
_symmetry.space_group_name_H-M   'P 1'
#
loop_
_entity.id
_entity.type
_entity.pdbx_description
1 polymer ?
#
loop_
_entity_poly.entity_id
_entity_poly.type
_entity_poly.pdbx_seq_one_letter_code
_entity_poly.pdbx_strand_id
1 'polypeptide(L)'
;MASQNPFDDEDLVVHEHDPFADPSIAIALQTPTGELPASSPLLMTPKGDTFTSPPARSVQSGVLDSREAELQRREQELAEREQRLRDEAEAIRNAPGVLRAPNFPFFYPLFYLDINVEIPESERHIVRLLFRSWLATIGTLLWNAIACFLILVSHATGVTTGASDFGVALMYCFTITAASFFLWYRPIYNAYMKERSMYYYFYFIFNGFHIGFQYYMTIGIPASGSAGIINSISMMSDGKVVAAIFGIIAAALWGLGGTFSLYLYRKVHYHYRVQGHTFAEAKGDALQTMASGHFGSGYGRANAANNNA
;
A
#
# COMPACT_ATOMS: atom_id res chain seq x y z
N MET A 1 -43.58 -13.27 38.57
CA MET A 1 -43.85 -12.69 37.25
C MET A 1 -42.66 -13.02 36.38
N ALA A 2 -42.88 -13.87 35.37
CA ALA A 2 -41.85 -14.44 34.53
C ALA A 2 -41.23 -13.38 33.59
N SER A 3 -39.93 -13.49 33.33
CA SER A 3 -39.18 -12.66 32.40
C SER A 3 -39.62 -12.94 30.96
N GLN A 4 -40.25 -11.95 30.33
CA GLN A 4 -40.50 -11.96 28.89
C GLN A 4 -39.17 -11.74 28.15
N ASN A 5 -38.87 -12.65 27.23
CA ASN A 5 -37.65 -12.64 26.42
C ASN A 5 -37.81 -11.57 25.33
N PRO A 6 -36.88 -10.61 25.18
CA PRO A 6 -36.99 -9.50 24.23
C PRO A 6 -36.67 -9.90 22.78
N PHE A 7 -36.81 -11.18 22.43
CA PHE A 7 -36.56 -11.73 21.09
C PHE A 7 -37.78 -12.43 20.48
N ASP A 8 -38.92 -12.45 21.17
CA ASP A 8 -40.18 -13.01 20.66
C ASP A 8 -41.03 -11.91 19.98
N ASP A 9 -40.43 -11.16 19.05
CA ASP A 9 -41.22 -10.34 18.13
C ASP A 9 -41.74 -11.24 17.00
N GLU A 10 -43.05 -11.48 17.04
CA GLU A 10 -43.86 -12.29 16.12
C GLU A 10 -44.03 -11.68 14.72
N ASP A 11 -43.05 -10.90 14.23
CA ASP A 11 -43.12 -10.15 12.96
C ASP A 11 -41.87 -10.33 12.06
N LEU A 12 -41.10 -11.41 12.26
CA LEU A 12 -40.10 -11.83 11.28
C LEU A 12 -40.76 -12.66 10.17
N VAL A 13 -41.44 -11.97 9.25
CA VAL A 13 -41.69 -12.52 7.91
C VAL A 13 -40.34 -12.63 7.21
N VAL A 14 -39.70 -13.79 7.34
CA VAL A 14 -38.61 -14.21 6.46
C VAL A 14 -39.22 -14.34 5.07
N HIS A 15 -39.03 -13.33 4.22
CA HIS A 15 -39.22 -13.51 2.78
C HIS A 15 -38.10 -14.45 2.28
N GLU A 16 -38.34 -15.74 2.43
CA GLU A 16 -37.55 -16.82 1.84
C GLU A 16 -37.87 -16.89 0.34
N HIS A 17 -37.39 -15.90 -0.41
CA HIS A 17 -37.32 -16.02 -1.85
C HIS A 17 -36.03 -16.75 -2.20
N ASP A 18 -36.15 -18.08 -2.39
CA ASP A 18 -35.09 -18.89 -2.97
C ASP A 18 -34.85 -18.40 -4.42
N PRO A 19 -33.67 -17.84 -4.74
CA PRO A 19 -33.36 -17.31 -6.06
C PRO A 19 -33.22 -18.41 -7.13
N PHE A 20 -33.30 -19.69 -6.76
CA PHE A 20 -33.21 -20.83 -7.66
C PHE A 20 -34.56 -21.54 -7.91
N ALA A 21 -35.66 -21.00 -7.39
CA ALA A 21 -37.00 -21.56 -7.61
C ALA A 21 -37.58 -21.28 -9.00
N ASP A 22 -36.84 -20.59 -9.89
CA ASP A 22 -37.27 -20.30 -11.25
C ASP A 22 -37.25 -21.57 -12.12
N PRO A 23 -38.40 -22.01 -12.69
CA PRO A 23 -38.48 -23.21 -13.50
C PRO A 23 -37.62 -23.16 -14.78
N SER A 24 -37.15 -21.99 -15.20
CA SER A 24 -36.23 -21.85 -16.32
C SER A 24 -34.80 -22.32 -16.01
N ILE A 25 -34.38 -22.30 -14.74
CA ILE A 25 -33.04 -22.73 -14.30
C ILE A 25 -32.94 -24.26 -14.21
N ALA A 26 -34.03 -24.94 -13.84
CA ALA A 26 -34.09 -26.41 -13.78
C ALA A 26 -33.92 -27.08 -15.17
N ILE A 27 -34.33 -26.40 -16.24
CA ILE A 27 -34.22 -26.89 -17.62
C ILE A 27 -32.77 -26.83 -18.13
N ALA A 28 -32.00 -25.82 -17.70
CA ALA A 28 -30.59 -25.69 -18.08
C ALA A 28 -29.69 -26.78 -17.48
N LEU A 29 -30.08 -27.34 -16.33
CA LEU A 29 -29.32 -28.38 -15.60
C LEU A 29 -29.55 -29.81 -16.12
N GLN A 30 -30.51 -30.04 -17.02
CA GLN A 30 -30.86 -31.38 -17.52
C GLN A 30 -30.27 -31.73 -18.90
N THR A 31 -29.42 -30.88 -19.49
CA THR A 31 -28.79 -31.22 -20.78
C THR A 31 -27.47 -31.97 -20.55
N PRO A 32 -27.34 -33.26 -20.91
CA PRO A 32 -26.10 -33.99 -20.72
C PRO A 32 -25.09 -33.63 -21.82
N THR A 33 -23.88 -33.30 -21.41
CA THR A 33 -22.64 -33.36 -22.20
C THR A 33 -22.46 -34.72 -22.88
N GLY A 34 -22.18 -34.74 -24.18
CA GLY A 34 -21.86 -35.94 -24.94
C GLY A 34 -21.01 -35.65 -26.19
N GLU A 35 -19.88 -36.35 -26.28
CA GLU A 35 -18.78 -36.28 -27.24
C GLU A 35 -19.13 -36.57 -28.73
N LEU A 36 -18.19 -36.17 -29.61
CA LEU A 36 -18.07 -36.45 -31.06
C LEU A 36 -18.19 -37.95 -31.41
N PRO A 37 -18.75 -38.32 -32.59
CA PRO A 37 -17.92 -38.76 -33.74
C PRO A 37 -18.50 -38.36 -35.13
N ALA A 38 -17.71 -37.90 -36.10
CA ALA A 38 -16.95 -38.63 -37.13
C ALA A 38 -17.77 -39.30 -38.28
N SER A 39 -17.49 -38.83 -39.50
CA SER A 39 -17.41 -39.57 -40.79
C SER A 39 -18.69 -39.89 -41.60
N SER A 40 -18.78 -39.28 -42.79
CA SER A 40 -19.61 -39.69 -43.95
C SER A 40 -19.16 -41.06 -44.53
N PRO A 41 -19.94 -41.77 -45.37
CA PRO A 41 -19.96 -41.44 -46.82
C PRO A 41 -21.24 -41.80 -47.65
N LEU A 42 -21.39 -41.05 -48.76
CA LEU A 42 -21.86 -41.37 -50.14
C LEU A 42 -23.12 -42.23 -50.49
N LEU A 43 -23.83 -41.65 -51.49
CA LEU A 43 -24.46 -42.24 -52.70
C LEU A 43 -25.97 -42.60 -52.70
N MET A 44 -26.79 -41.84 -53.47
CA MET A 44 -27.63 -42.37 -54.56
C MET A 44 -28.39 -41.25 -55.33
N THR A 45 -28.18 -41.22 -56.64
CA THR A 45 -29.05 -40.65 -57.70
C THR A 45 -30.18 -41.64 -58.07
N PRO A 46 -31.12 -41.38 -59.02
CA PRO A 46 -31.83 -40.16 -59.45
C PRO A 46 -33.38 -40.33 -59.65
N LYS A 47 -34.06 -39.21 -59.95
CA LYS A 47 -35.27 -39.04 -60.81
C LYS A 47 -36.68 -39.21 -60.19
N GLY A 48 -37.55 -38.21 -60.41
CA GLY A 48 -39.01 -38.35 -60.44
C GLY A 48 -39.84 -37.26 -59.73
N ASP A 49 -40.20 -36.23 -60.49
CA ASP A 49 -41.51 -35.54 -60.55
C ASP A 49 -42.09 -34.71 -59.37
N THR A 50 -42.15 -33.39 -59.63
CA THR A 50 -43.17 -32.38 -59.24
C THR A 50 -43.69 -32.31 -57.80
N PHE A 51 -43.29 -31.26 -57.07
CA PHE A 51 -44.25 -30.40 -56.35
C PHE A 51 -43.70 -28.98 -56.13
N THR A 52 -44.49 -28.02 -56.61
CA THR A 52 -44.68 -26.61 -56.24
C THR A 52 -43.72 -25.94 -55.24
N SER A 53 -43.07 -24.87 -55.70
CA SER A 53 -42.31 -23.90 -54.89
C SER A 53 -43.24 -22.91 -54.17
N PRO A 54 -43.02 -22.61 -52.87
CA PRO A 54 -43.34 -21.31 -52.30
C PRO A 54 -42.09 -20.41 -52.23
N PRO A 55 -42.18 -19.12 -52.62
CA PRO A 55 -41.04 -18.20 -52.55
C PRO A 55 -40.92 -17.65 -51.12
N ALA A 56 -40.34 -18.41 -50.21
CA ALA A 56 -40.07 -17.99 -48.83
C ALA A 56 -38.65 -17.39 -48.67
N ARG A 57 -38.30 -16.36 -49.45
CA ARG A 57 -36.93 -15.78 -49.38
C ARG A 57 -36.84 -14.25 -49.35
N SER A 58 -37.92 -13.51 -49.60
CA SER A 58 -37.85 -12.05 -49.76
C SER A 58 -38.35 -11.21 -48.57
N VAL A 59 -39.15 -11.78 -47.65
CA VAL A 59 -39.61 -11.07 -46.44
C VAL A 59 -38.60 -11.19 -45.30
N GLN A 60 -37.80 -12.26 -45.29
CA GLN A 60 -36.79 -12.50 -44.25
C GLN A 60 -35.64 -11.49 -44.35
N SER A 61 -35.20 -11.10 -45.55
CA SER A 61 -34.04 -10.23 -45.73
C SER A 61 -34.25 -8.84 -45.13
N GLY A 62 -35.39 -8.19 -45.37
CA GLY A 62 -35.64 -6.85 -44.81
C GLY A 62 -35.81 -6.82 -43.28
N VAL A 63 -36.35 -7.89 -42.69
CA VAL A 63 -36.46 -8.05 -41.23
C VAL A 63 -35.09 -8.37 -40.62
N LEU A 64 -34.25 -9.14 -41.32
CA LEU A 64 -32.87 -9.40 -40.94
C LEU A 64 -32.03 -8.12 -41.01
N ASP A 65 -32.12 -7.36 -42.10
CA ASP A 65 -31.41 -6.07 -42.26
C ASP A 65 -31.80 -5.07 -41.15
N SER A 66 -33.09 -5.01 -40.79
CA SER A 66 -33.59 -4.15 -39.71
C SER A 66 -33.08 -4.61 -38.33
N ARG A 67 -32.98 -5.93 -38.11
CA ARG A 67 -32.47 -6.51 -36.87
C ARG A 67 -30.95 -6.34 -36.77
N GLU A 68 -30.23 -6.44 -37.88
CA GLU A 68 -28.79 -6.16 -37.96
C GLU A 68 -28.49 -4.69 -37.63
N ALA A 69 -29.30 -3.75 -38.14
CA ALA A 69 -29.17 -2.33 -37.80
C ALA A 69 -29.46 -2.04 -36.31
N GLU A 70 -30.46 -2.70 -35.71
CA GLU A 70 -30.74 -2.58 -34.27
C GLU A 70 -29.61 -3.19 -33.42
N LEU A 71 -29.07 -4.34 -33.83
CA LEU A 71 -27.94 -4.99 -33.15
C LEU A 71 -26.68 -4.12 -33.18
N GLN A 72 -26.34 -3.54 -34.33
CA GLN A 72 -25.20 -2.63 -34.46
C GLN A 72 -25.35 -1.41 -33.54
N ARG A 73 -26.56 -0.87 -33.41
CA ARG A 73 -26.83 0.26 -32.50
C ARG A 73 -26.62 -0.14 -31.04
N ARG A 74 -27.06 -1.33 -30.63
CA ARG A 74 -26.85 -1.82 -29.26
C ARG A 74 -25.38 -2.17 -28.98
N GLU A 75 -24.65 -2.69 -29.96
CA GLU A 75 -23.21 -2.94 -29.84
C GLU A 75 -22.43 -1.64 -29.62
N GLN A 76 -22.77 -0.58 -30.34
CA GLN A 76 -22.16 0.75 -30.13
C GLN A 76 -22.45 1.30 -28.73
N GLU A 77 -23.71 1.23 -28.29
CA GLU A 77 -24.10 1.70 -26.95
C GLU A 77 -23.40 0.90 -25.83
N LEU A 78 -23.26 -0.41 -26.01
CA LEU A 78 -22.52 -1.27 -25.08
C LEU A 78 -21.03 -0.94 -25.06
N ALA A 79 -20.42 -0.71 -26.22
CA ALA A 79 -19.01 -0.35 -26.32
C ALA A 79 -18.71 0.97 -25.62
N GLU A 80 -19.56 1.99 -25.79
CA GLU A 80 -19.44 3.26 -25.06
C GLU A 80 -19.58 3.08 -23.55
N ARG A 81 -20.52 2.25 -23.11
CA ARG A 81 -20.72 1.98 -21.69
C ARG A 81 -19.55 1.22 -21.09
N GLU A 82 -18.99 0.25 -21.82
CA GLU A 82 -17.80 -0.47 -21.41
C GLU A 82 -16.58 0.47 -21.34
N GLN A 83 -16.42 1.38 -22.31
CA GLN A 83 -15.37 2.40 -22.26
C GLN A 83 -15.52 3.30 -21.03
N ARG A 84 -16.71 3.84 -20.77
CA ARG A 84 -16.97 4.67 -19.58
C ARG A 84 -16.68 3.93 -18.28
N LEU A 85 -17.10 2.66 -18.18
CA LEU A 85 -16.82 1.83 -17.01
C LEU A 85 -15.33 1.51 -16.87
N ARG A 86 -14.62 1.30 -17.97
CA ARG A 86 -13.16 1.13 -17.98
C ARG A 86 -12.49 2.41 -17.51
N ASP A 87 -12.85 3.57 -18.06
CA ASP A 87 -12.30 4.87 -17.68
C ASP A 87 -12.57 5.20 -16.22
N GLU A 88 -13.78 4.89 -15.71
CA GLU A 88 -14.13 5.05 -14.29
C GLU A 88 -13.35 4.07 -13.41
N ALA A 89 -13.20 2.81 -13.81
CA ALA A 89 -12.38 1.83 -13.11
C ALA A 89 -10.89 2.21 -13.12
N GLU A 90 -10.38 2.80 -14.21
CA GLU A 90 -9.03 3.34 -14.29
C GLU A 90 -8.87 4.57 -13.40
N ALA A 91 -9.86 5.46 -13.38
CA ALA A 91 -9.88 6.64 -12.52
C ALA A 91 -9.88 6.23 -11.04
N ILE A 92 -10.67 5.22 -10.66
CA ILE A 92 -10.68 4.64 -9.32
C ILE A 92 -9.32 3.97 -9.03
N ARG A 93 -8.78 3.19 -9.97
CA ARG A 93 -7.46 2.54 -9.83
C ARG A 93 -6.32 3.55 -9.66
N ASN A 94 -6.44 4.71 -10.31
CA ASN A 94 -5.47 5.80 -10.27
C ASN A 94 -5.75 6.82 -9.17
N ALA A 95 -6.90 6.73 -8.49
CA ALA A 95 -7.28 7.66 -7.43
C ALA A 95 -6.33 7.55 -6.23
N PRO A 96 -5.92 8.69 -5.63
CA PRO A 96 -5.13 8.69 -4.41
C PRO A 96 -5.94 8.06 -3.27
N GLY A 97 -5.42 6.97 -2.69
CA GLY A 97 -6.03 6.29 -1.54
C GLY A 97 -6.63 4.91 -1.80
N VAL A 98 -6.63 4.40 -3.03
CA VAL A 98 -6.99 2.99 -3.31
C VAL A 98 -5.82 2.07 -2.97
N LEU A 99 -6.06 1.13 -2.05
CA LEU A 99 -5.09 0.12 -1.61
C LEU A 99 -4.65 -0.76 -2.79
N ARG A 100 -3.44 -0.52 -3.30
CA ARG A 100 -2.80 -1.35 -4.32
C ARG A 100 -2.04 -2.52 -3.69
N ALA A 101 -1.76 -3.54 -4.50
CA ALA A 101 -0.99 -4.71 -4.08
C ALA A 101 0.35 -4.27 -3.46
N PRO A 102 0.73 -4.81 -2.29
CA PRO A 102 1.95 -4.38 -1.63
C PRO A 102 3.19 -4.67 -2.47
N ASN A 103 4.13 -3.72 -2.53
CA ASN A 103 5.34 -3.77 -3.37
C ASN A 103 6.64 -3.69 -2.56
N PHE A 104 6.57 -3.37 -1.26
CA PHE A 104 7.75 -3.12 -0.42
C PHE A 104 7.60 -3.71 1.00
N PRO A 105 8.68 -4.24 1.61
CA PRO A 105 9.99 -4.57 1.02
C PRO A 105 9.95 -5.76 0.04
N PHE A 106 10.91 -5.84 -0.89
CA PHE A 106 10.99 -6.88 -1.94
C PHE A 106 10.94 -8.33 -1.40
N PHE A 107 11.49 -8.55 -0.21
CA PHE A 107 11.52 -9.87 0.43
C PHE A 107 10.25 -10.19 1.23
N TYR A 108 9.41 -9.20 1.51
CA TYR A 108 8.11 -9.39 2.16
C TYR A 108 7.21 -8.18 1.85
N PRO A 109 6.43 -8.20 0.76
CA PRO A 109 5.59 -7.09 0.37
C PRO A 109 4.47 -6.90 1.41
N LEU A 110 4.71 -6.03 2.39
CA LEU A 110 3.75 -5.63 3.42
C LEU A 110 2.93 -4.43 2.97
N PHE A 111 3.51 -3.59 2.10
CA PHE A 111 2.92 -2.29 1.78
C PHE A 111 3.17 -1.86 0.33
N TYR A 112 2.21 -1.12 -0.23
CA TYR A 112 2.42 -0.41 -1.50
C TYR A 112 3.20 0.89 -1.24
N LEU A 113 4.22 1.14 -2.06
CA LEU A 113 5.05 2.34 -2.02
C LEU A 113 5.36 2.71 -3.48
N ASP A 114 4.63 3.68 -4.02
CA ASP A 114 4.88 4.21 -5.36
C ASP A 114 4.86 5.74 -5.35
N ILE A 115 6.06 6.30 -5.25
CA ILE A 115 6.28 7.75 -5.15
C ILE A 115 5.80 8.47 -6.42
N ASN A 116 5.78 7.80 -7.58
CA ASN A 116 5.39 8.45 -8.83
C ASN A 116 3.88 8.60 -8.97
N VAL A 117 3.10 7.73 -8.34
CA VAL A 117 1.63 7.77 -8.45
C VAL A 117 0.99 8.43 -7.22
N GLU A 118 1.57 8.26 -6.03
CA GLU A 118 0.94 8.72 -4.78
C GLU A 118 1.33 10.15 -4.36
N ILE A 119 2.43 10.71 -4.88
CA ILE A 119 2.93 12.03 -4.49
C ILE A 119 2.79 13.04 -5.65
N PRO A 120 2.30 14.27 -5.40
CA PRO A 120 2.26 15.35 -6.40
C PRO A 120 3.65 15.63 -7.01
N GLU A 121 3.69 15.95 -8.31
CA GLU A 121 4.94 16.08 -9.07
C GLU A 121 5.99 17.01 -8.46
N SER A 122 5.56 18.11 -7.84
CA SER A 122 6.43 19.08 -7.18
C SER A 122 7.20 18.49 -6.00
N GLU A 123 6.59 17.58 -5.24
CA GLU A 123 7.12 17.06 -3.97
C GLU A 123 7.82 15.71 -4.10
N ARG A 124 7.69 15.03 -5.26
CA ARG A 124 8.32 13.71 -5.53
C ARG A 124 9.82 13.71 -5.29
N HIS A 125 10.51 14.83 -5.54
CA HIS A 125 11.95 14.90 -5.33
C HIS A 125 12.30 14.81 -3.84
N ILE A 126 11.60 15.54 -2.97
CA ILE A 126 11.86 15.56 -1.53
C ILE A 126 11.53 14.19 -0.92
N VAL A 127 10.41 13.58 -1.30
CA VAL A 127 10.04 12.23 -0.83
C VAL A 127 11.06 11.17 -1.25
N ARG A 128 11.61 11.24 -2.47
CA ARG A 128 12.71 10.36 -2.91
C ARG A 128 13.97 10.55 -2.08
N LEU A 129 14.32 11.78 -1.74
CA LEU A 129 15.47 12.04 -0.86
C LEU A 129 15.24 11.50 0.56
N LEU A 130 14.02 11.64 1.10
CA LEU A 130 13.62 11.05 2.39
C LEU A 130 13.75 9.52 2.36
N PHE A 131 13.25 8.86 1.32
CA PHE A 131 13.39 7.42 1.16
C PHE A 131 14.86 6.98 1.06
N ARG A 132 15.67 7.67 0.25
CA ARG A 132 17.11 7.41 0.15
C ARG A 132 17.83 7.63 1.48
N SER A 133 17.43 8.64 2.25
CA SER A 133 17.99 8.88 3.60
C SER A 133 17.67 7.73 4.54
N TRP A 134 16.45 7.20 4.51
CA TRP A 134 16.06 6.05 5.33
C TRP A 134 16.81 4.78 4.94
N LEU A 135 16.99 4.51 3.64
CA LEU A 135 17.84 3.42 3.17
C LEU A 135 19.31 3.60 3.59
N ALA A 136 19.83 4.84 3.54
CA ALA A 136 21.18 5.15 4.00
C ALA A 136 21.34 4.90 5.51
N THR A 137 20.32 5.17 6.32
CA THR A 137 20.30 4.81 7.75
C THR A 137 20.44 3.30 7.94
N ILE A 138 19.72 2.47 7.17
CA ILE A 138 19.85 1.00 7.22
C ILE A 138 21.28 0.57 6.84
N GLY A 139 21.82 1.11 5.75
CA GLY A 139 23.20 0.83 5.34
C GLY A 139 24.22 1.21 6.41
N THR A 140 24.00 2.34 7.08
CA THR A 140 24.85 2.82 8.17
C THR A 140 24.76 1.94 9.42
N LEU A 141 23.56 1.45 9.77
CA LEU A 141 23.37 0.48 10.85
C LEU A 141 24.14 -0.82 10.59
N LEU A 142 24.04 -1.36 9.38
CA LEU A 142 24.77 -2.58 8.99
C LEU A 142 26.28 -2.36 9.02
N TRP A 143 26.76 -1.25 8.47
CA TRP A 143 28.18 -0.90 8.52
C TRP A 143 28.67 -0.74 9.96
N ASN A 144 27.89 -0.09 10.82
CA ASN A 144 28.20 0.06 12.23
C ASN A 144 28.26 -1.30 12.95
N ALA A 145 27.34 -2.23 12.67
CA ALA A 145 27.39 -3.59 13.21
C ALA A 145 28.66 -4.34 12.78
N ILE A 146 29.09 -4.19 11.52
CA ILE A 146 30.37 -4.75 11.03
C ILE A 146 31.55 -4.11 11.78
N ALA A 147 31.55 -2.78 11.96
CA ALA A 147 32.61 -2.09 12.68
C ALA A 147 32.68 -2.51 14.15
N CYS A 148 31.54 -2.62 14.86
CA CYS A 148 31.48 -3.14 16.22
C CYS A 148 31.92 -4.61 16.32
N PHE A 149 31.59 -5.44 15.32
CA PHE A 149 32.09 -6.80 15.22
C PHE A 149 33.62 -6.83 15.14
N LEU A 150 34.22 -5.99 14.28
CA LEU A 150 35.67 -5.89 14.16
C LEU A 150 36.34 -5.42 15.46
N ILE A 151 35.72 -4.46 16.18
CA ILE A 151 36.17 -4.04 17.50
C ILE A 151 36.18 -5.24 18.46
N LEU A 152 35.09 -6.01 18.51
CA LEU A 152 34.98 -7.21 19.34
C LEU A 152 36.06 -8.25 19.03
N VAL A 153 36.26 -8.63 17.76
CA VAL A 153 37.25 -9.67 17.42
C VAL A 153 38.69 -9.19 17.53
N SER A 154 38.95 -7.87 17.48
CA SER A 154 40.30 -7.31 17.57
C SER A 154 41.00 -7.56 18.92
N HIS A 155 40.24 -7.87 19.97
CA HIS A 155 40.73 -8.04 21.35
C HIS A 155 41.67 -6.88 21.75
N ALA A 156 41.20 -5.65 21.60
CA ALA A 156 41.91 -4.46 22.06
C ALA A 156 41.96 -4.44 23.60
N THR A 157 43.14 -4.19 24.16
CA THR A 157 43.38 -4.22 25.62
C THR A 157 42.67 -3.06 26.33
N GLY A 158 42.54 -1.92 25.66
CA GLY A 158 41.87 -0.71 26.15
C GLY A 158 40.34 -0.70 25.99
N VAL A 159 39.73 -1.70 25.34
CA VAL A 159 38.28 -1.75 25.12
C VAL A 159 37.68 -3.02 25.69
N THR A 160 36.99 -2.87 26.82
CA THR A 160 36.28 -3.96 27.51
C THR A 160 34.82 -4.08 27.09
N THR A 161 34.29 -3.10 26.34
CA THR A 161 32.87 -3.02 25.95
C THR A 161 32.57 -3.60 24.57
N GLY A 162 33.54 -4.21 23.88
CA GLY A 162 33.34 -4.67 22.50
C GLY A 162 32.15 -5.62 22.32
N ALA A 163 31.88 -6.49 23.31
CA ALA A 163 30.76 -7.44 23.25
C ALA A 163 29.40 -6.74 23.43
N SER A 164 29.29 -5.79 24.36
CA SER A 164 28.08 -5.01 24.54
C SER A 164 27.83 -4.11 23.34
N ASP A 165 28.88 -3.47 22.81
CA ASP A 165 28.78 -2.63 21.61
C ASP A 165 28.30 -3.44 20.39
N PHE A 166 28.84 -4.64 20.17
CA PHE A 166 28.35 -5.50 19.08
C PHE A 166 26.90 -5.96 19.29
N GLY A 167 26.54 -6.41 20.51
CA GLY A 167 25.19 -6.87 20.82
C GLY A 167 24.12 -5.77 20.63
N VAL A 168 24.41 -4.56 21.10
CA VAL A 168 23.51 -3.42 20.94
C VAL A 168 23.45 -2.96 19.48
N ALA A 169 24.56 -2.98 18.74
CA ALA A 169 24.56 -2.67 17.31
C ALA A 169 23.65 -3.61 16.49
N LEU A 170 23.71 -4.92 16.78
CA LEU A 170 22.81 -5.89 16.16
C LEU A 170 21.34 -5.64 16.51
N MET A 171 21.05 -5.35 17.78
CA MET A 171 19.70 -4.98 18.20
C MET A 171 19.18 -3.77 17.41
N TYR A 172 20.01 -2.73 17.23
CA TYR A 172 19.64 -1.53 16.47
C TYR A 172 19.32 -1.81 15.00
N CYS A 173 19.98 -2.78 14.35
CA CYS A 173 19.64 -3.17 12.98
C CYS A 173 18.17 -3.58 12.83
N PHE A 174 17.53 -4.11 13.87
CA PHE A 174 16.11 -4.46 13.85
C PHE A 174 15.24 -3.33 14.43
N THR A 175 15.56 -2.86 15.63
CA THR A 175 14.70 -1.91 16.36
C THR A 175 14.71 -0.54 15.73
N ILE A 176 15.87 0.01 15.35
CA ILE A 176 15.97 1.33 14.72
C ILE A 176 15.45 1.28 13.29
N THR A 177 15.67 0.19 12.56
CA THR A 177 15.08 0.02 11.21
C THR A 177 13.56 0.05 11.26
N ALA A 178 12.94 -0.74 12.15
CA ALA A 178 11.49 -0.75 12.31
C ALA A 178 10.97 0.60 12.83
N ALA A 179 11.57 1.12 13.90
CA ALA A 179 11.15 2.38 14.50
C ALA A 179 11.28 3.56 13.53
N SER A 180 12.39 3.67 12.79
CA SER A 180 12.58 4.74 11.79
C SER A 180 11.55 4.69 10.67
N PHE A 181 11.19 3.47 10.23
CA PHE A 181 10.17 3.28 9.22
C PHE A 181 8.80 3.76 9.72
N PHE A 182 8.35 3.30 10.88
CA PHE A 182 7.00 3.59 11.38
C PHE A 182 6.86 4.99 12.01
N LEU A 183 7.90 5.50 12.67
CA LEU A 183 7.78 6.72 13.48
C LEU A 183 8.06 8.00 12.70
N TRP A 184 8.87 7.95 11.64
CA TRP A 184 9.14 9.17 10.86
C TRP A 184 8.99 9.00 9.36
N TYR A 185 9.45 7.90 8.75
CA TYR A 185 9.36 7.74 7.29
C TYR A 185 7.91 7.56 6.82
N ARG A 186 7.13 6.71 7.49
CA ARG A 186 5.71 6.51 7.17
C ARG A 186 4.86 7.74 7.43
N PRO A 187 4.96 8.41 8.59
CA PRO A 187 4.25 9.66 8.82
C PRO A 187 4.56 10.69 7.76
N ILE A 188 5.83 10.92 7.39
CA ILE A 188 6.13 11.94 6.38
C ILE A 188 5.62 11.55 4.99
N TYR A 189 5.68 10.27 4.63
CA TYR A 189 5.09 9.78 3.38
C TYR A 189 3.58 10.08 3.33
N ASN A 190 2.86 9.75 4.41
CA ASN A 190 1.44 10.00 4.52
C ASN A 190 1.11 11.51 4.58
N ALA A 191 2.01 12.32 5.13
CA ALA A 191 1.86 13.78 5.19
C ALA A 191 1.87 14.40 3.78
N TYR A 192 2.78 13.95 2.91
CA TYR A 192 2.81 14.40 1.51
C TYR A 192 1.69 13.78 0.65
N MET A 193 1.19 12.58 1.01
CA MET A 193 0.10 11.93 0.27
C MET A 193 -1.29 12.48 0.62
N LYS A 194 -1.56 12.73 1.90
CA LYS A 194 -2.90 13.08 2.41
C LYS A 194 -3.03 14.55 2.84
N GLU A 195 -1.94 15.31 2.80
CA GLU A 195 -1.84 16.71 3.25
C GLU A 195 -2.34 16.97 4.69
N ARG A 196 -2.39 15.94 5.55
CA ARG A 196 -2.85 16.07 6.94
C ARG A 196 -1.73 16.61 7.82
N SER A 197 -2.01 17.72 8.51
CA SER A 197 -1.08 18.42 9.41
C SER A 197 -0.56 17.53 10.56
N MET A 198 -1.38 16.62 11.08
CA MET A 198 -0.99 15.69 12.16
C MET A 198 0.24 14.86 11.82
N TYR A 199 0.35 14.35 10.58
CA TYR A 199 1.48 13.51 10.18
C TYR A 199 2.81 14.29 10.12
N TYR A 200 2.78 15.58 9.80
CA TYR A 200 3.96 16.45 9.87
C TYR A 200 4.48 16.58 11.31
N TYR A 201 3.60 16.72 12.30
CA TYR A 201 4.00 16.79 13.72
C TYR A 201 4.69 15.50 14.18
N PHE A 202 4.13 14.33 13.84
CA PHE A 202 4.77 13.04 14.12
C PHE A 202 6.18 12.98 13.51
N TYR A 203 6.33 13.36 12.23
CA TYR A 203 7.63 13.42 11.59
C TYR A 203 8.61 14.36 12.33
N PHE A 204 8.20 15.58 12.69
CA PHE A 204 9.11 16.54 13.33
C PHE A 204 9.61 16.09 14.70
N ILE A 205 8.78 15.41 15.49
CA ILE A 205 9.18 14.91 16.80
C ILE A 205 10.13 13.72 16.63
N PHE A 206 9.70 12.69 15.90
CA PHE A 206 10.45 11.44 15.81
C PHE A 206 11.69 11.54 14.93
N ASN A 207 11.65 12.32 13.84
CA ASN A 207 12.85 12.60 13.06
C ASN A 207 13.82 13.50 13.84
N GLY A 208 13.32 14.37 14.72
CA GLY A 208 14.16 15.15 15.65
C GLY A 208 14.99 14.26 16.57
N PHE A 209 14.34 13.27 17.22
CA PHE A 209 15.05 12.25 18.00
C PHE A 209 16.00 11.41 17.14
N HIS A 210 15.60 11.07 15.93
CA HIS A 210 16.46 10.33 15.00
C HIS A 210 17.75 11.10 14.65
N ILE A 211 17.66 12.40 14.39
CA ILE A 211 18.83 13.26 14.16
C ILE A 211 19.73 13.28 15.41
N GLY A 212 19.14 13.44 16.60
CA GLY A 212 19.89 13.36 17.87
C GLY A 212 20.62 12.02 18.04
N PHE A 213 19.93 10.92 17.73
CA PHE A 213 20.51 9.58 17.74
C PHE A 213 21.68 9.44 16.76
N GLN A 214 21.62 10.01 15.55
CA GLN A 214 22.73 9.94 14.60
C GLN A 214 24.00 10.65 15.12
N TYR A 215 23.86 11.81 15.76
CA TYR A 215 25.01 12.49 16.38
C TYR A 215 25.52 11.74 17.62
N TYR A 216 24.63 11.17 18.43
CA TYR A 216 24.99 10.27 19.52
C TYR A 216 25.83 9.08 19.03
N MET A 217 25.41 8.43 17.94
CA MET A 217 26.15 7.35 17.30
C MET A 217 27.48 7.82 16.73
N THR A 218 27.55 9.04 16.18
CA THR A 218 28.82 9.62 15.68
C THR A 218 29.87 9.71 16.79
N ILE A 219 29.47 10.13 18.00
CA ILE A 219 30.38 10.24 19.15
C ILE A 219 30.90 8.86 19.57
N GLY A 220 30.01 7.87 19.67
CA GLY A 220 30.39 6.49 19.98
C GLY A 220 30.73 6.25 21.44
N ILE A 221 29.81 6.59 22.36
CA ILE A 221 30.00 6.34 23.79
C ILE A 221 30.24 4.84 24.03
N PRO A 222 31.22 4.42 24.85
CA PRO A 222 31.45 3.00 25.12
C PRO A 222 30.20 2.29 25.66
N ALA A 223 29.97 1.04 25.23
CA ALA A 223 28.77 0.25 25.52
C ALA A 223 27.44 0.81 24.96
N SER A 224 27.49 1.77 24.02
CA SER A 224 26.30 2.32 23.35
C SER A 224 25.84 1.51 22.14
N GLY A 225 26.66 0.59 21.63
CA GLY A 225 26.40 -0.04 20.34
C GLY A 225 26.92 0.73 19.14
N SER A 226 27.77 1.74 19.35
CA SER A 226 28.38 2.50 18.27
C SER A 226 29.88 2.27 18.18
N ALA A 227 30.37 2.10 16.95
CA ALA A 227 31.79 2.06 16.67
C ALA A 227 32.47 3.44 16.78
N GLY A 228 31.69 4.53 16.67
CA GLY A 228 31.98 5.98 16.57
C GLY A 228 33.40 6.53 16.77
N ILE A 229 33.51 7.84 17.05
CA ILE A 229 34.84 8.48 17.13
C ILE A 229 35.64 7.96 18.33
N ILE A 230 35.02 7.87 19.51
CA ILE A 230 35.73 7.47 20.74
C ILE A 230 36.28 6.04 20.62
N ASN A 231 35.42 5.09 20.27
CA ASN A 231 35.81 3.69 20.11
C ASN A 231 36.86 3.50 19.01
N SER A 232 36.78 4.26 17.92
CA SER A 232 37.81 4.24 16.85
C SER A 232 39.17 4.77 17.31
N ILE A 233 39.21 5.83 18.12
CA ILE A 233 40.46 6.37 18.69
C ILE A 233 41.07 5.35 19.65
N SER A 234 40.26 4.66 20.46
CA SER A 234 40.73 3.59 21.33
C SER A 234 41.35 2.43 20.53
N MET A 235 40.73 2.03 19.41
CA MET A 235 41.31 1.04 18.50
C MET A 235 42.65 1.48 17.91
N MET A 236 42.75 2.76 17.52
CA MET A 236 43.98 3.30 16.95
C MET A 236 45.12 3.32 17.98
N SER A 237 44.83 3.70 19.21
CA SER A 237 45.79 3.74 20.32
C SER A 237 46.37 2.36 20.64
N ASP A 238 45.55 1.31 20.49
CA ASP A 238 45.95 -0.08 20.69
C ASP A 238 46.56 -0.74 19.44
N GLY A 239 46.82 0.02 18.38
CA GLY A 239 47.41 -0.48 17.13
C GLY A 239 46.46 -1.33 16.27
N LYS A 240 45.16 -1.34 16.56
CA LYS A 240 44.13 -2.10 15.82
C LYS A 240 43.60 -1.29 14.63
N VAL A 241 44.48 -1.02 13.67
CA VAL A 241 44.24 -0.10 12.55
C VAL A 241 43.00 -0.47 11.73
N VAL A 242 42.77 -1.74 11.43
CA VAL A 242 41.61 -2.19 10.62
C VAL A 242 40.29 -1.86 11.32
N ALA A 243 40.15 -2.20 12.60
CA ALA A 243 38.94 -1.89 13.36
C ALA A 243 38.73 -0.37 13.48
N ALA A 244 39.81 0.39 13.68
CA ALA A 244 39.76 1.85 13.74
C ALA A 244 39.26 2.47 12.42
N ILE A 245 39.75 2.02 11.26
CA ILE A 245 39.32 2.53 9.95
C ILE A 245 37.82 2.30 9.73
N PHE A 246 37.34 1.08 10.02
CA PHE A 246 35.91 0.76 9.88
C PHE A 246 35.04 1.61 10.81
N GLY A 247 35.48 1.83 12.04
CA GLY A 247 34.80 2.70 13.00
C GLY A 247 34.79 4.18 12.57
N ILE A 248 35.88 4.70 12.01
CA ILE A 248 35.93 6.07 11.46
C ILE A 248 34.96 6.23 10.30
N ILE A 249 34.89 5.24 9.40
CA ILE A 249 33.90 5.24 8.31
C ILE A 249 32.48 5.22 8.89
N ALA A 250 32.22 4.40 9.92
CA ALA A 250 30.92 4.38 10.59
C ALA A 250 30.57 5.75 11.20
N ALA A 251 31.51 6.39 11.88
CA ALA A 251 31.33 7.73 12.44
C ALA A 251 31.04 8.77 11.36
N ALA A 252 31.77 8.73 10.24
CA ALA A 252 31.54 9.62 9.11
C ALA A 252 30.15 9.41 8.49
N LEU A 253 29.72 8.15 8.30
CA LEU A 253 28.38 7.83 7.81
C LEU A 253 27.29 8.35 8.75
N TRP A 254 27.45 8.19 10.07
CA TRP A 254 26.52 8.75 11.06
C TRP A 254 26.47 10.28 11.05
N GLY A 255 27.62 10.95 10.97
CA GLY A 255 27.68 12.41 10.94
C GLY A 255 27.11 13.00 9.65
N LEU A 256 27.46 12.42 8.50
CA LEU A 256 26.92 12.81 7.20
C LEU A 256 25.42 12.49 7.10
N GLY A 257 24.98 11.35 7.63
CA GLY A 257 23.57 11.00 7.74
C GLY A 257 22.80 12.01 8.59
N GLY A 258 23.32 12.36 9.77
CA GLY A 258 22.68 13.30 10.70
C GLY A 258 22.56 14.71 10.11
N THR A 259 23.61 15.18 9.43
CA THR A 259 23.59 16.48 8.73
C THR A 259 22.62 16.47 7.54
N PHE A 260 22.58 15.39 6.76
CA PHE A 260 21.62 15.25 5.66
C PHE A 260 20.17 15.16 6.15
N SER A 261 19.92 14.41 7.22
CA SER A 261 18.60 14.34 7.87
C SER A 261 18.17 15.70 8.42
N LEU A 262 19.09 16.49 8.98
CA LEU A 262 18.82 17.85 9.43
C LEU A 262 18.49 18.79 8.26
N TYR A 263 19.20 18.67 7.13
CA TYR A 263 18.88 19.41 5.91
C TYR A 263 17.46 19.09 5.41
N LEU A 264 17.11 17.81 5.33
CA LEU A 264 15.76 17.37 4.94
C LEU A 264 14.70 17.84 5.93
N TYR A 265 14.99 17.77 7.23
CA TYR A 265 14.12 18.30 8.28
C TYR A 265 13.78 19.77 8.04
N ARG A 266 14.78 20.61 7.74
CA ARG A 266 14.57 22.03 7.44
C ARG A 266 13.76 22.24 6.16
N LYS A 267 14.00 21.44 5.12
CA LYS A 267 13.22 21.47 3.86
C LYS A 267 11.75 21.15 4.12
N VAL A 268 11.45 20.08 4.85
CA VAL A 268 10.08 19.70 5.21
C VAL A 268 9.43 20.77 6.09
N HIS A 269 10.17 21.31 7.07
CA HIS A 269 9.66 22.37 7.93
C HIS A 269 9.35 23.66 7.16
N TYR A 270 10.17 24.02 6.17
CA TYR A 270 9.87 25.14 5.29
C TYR A 270 8.59 24.89 4.47
N HIS A 271 8.46 23.72 3.86
CA HIS A 271 7.26 23.32 3.12
C HIS A 271 6.00 23.39 4.01
N TYR A 272 6.06 22.80 5.20
CA TYR A 272 5.00 22.84 6.20
C TYR A 272 4.56 24.28 6.55
N ARG A 273 5.51 25.19 6.74
CA ARG A 273 5.22 26.60 7.04
C ARG A 273 4.62 27.38 5.87
N VAL A 274 5.08 27.12 4.65
CA VAL A 274 4.55 27.78 3.44
C VAL A 274 3.11 27.35 3.17
N GLN A 275 2.76 26.10 3.46
CA GLN A 275 1.39 25.59 3.31
C GLN A 275 0.41 26.12 4.38
N GLY A 276 0.87 26.85 5.40
CA GLY A 276 -0.01 27.50 6.38
C GLY A 276 -0.67 26.56 7.39
N HIS A 277 -0.29 25.28 7.44
CA HIS A 277 -0.83 24.29 8.39
C HIS A 277 -0.67 24.79 9.83
N THR A 278 -1.78 24.93 10.56
CA THR A 278 -1.76 25.40 11.96
C THR A 278 -2.01 24.27 12.95
N PHE A 279 -1.58 24.46 14.20
CA PHE A 279 -1.87 23.51 15.29
C PHE A 279 -3.38 23.39 15.59
N ALA A 280 -4.16 24.43 15.31
CA ALA A 280 -5.61 24.42 15.48
C ALA A 280 -6.29 23.48 14.47
N GLU A 281 -5.82 23.48 13.23
CA GLU A 281 -6.26 22.57 12.17
C GLU A 281 -5.90 21.11 12.48
N ALA A 282 -4.70 20.87 13.03
CA ALA A 282 -4.30 19.53 13.49
C ALA A 282 -5.20 18.97 14.60
N LYS A 283 -5.68 19.84 15.52
CA LYS A 283 -6.69 19.44 16.51
C LYS A 283 -8.04 19.15 15.86
N GLY A 284 -8.46 19.96 14.89
CA GLY A 284 -9.68 19.74 14.11
C GLY A 284 -9.66 18.39 13.38
N ASP A 285 -8.56 18.07 12.70
CA ASP A 285 -8.35 16.80 12.00
C ASP A 285 -8.31 15.60 12.95
N ALA A 286 -7.66 15.74 14.10
CA ALA A 286 -7.62 14.70 15.13
C ALA A 286 -9.02 14.44 15.71
N LEU A 287 -9.77 15.50 16.01
CA LEU A 287 -11.15 15.39 16.48
C LEU A 287 -12.06 14.81 15.41
N GLN A 288 -11.90 15.19 14.14
CA GLN A 288 -12.65 14.61 13.03
C GLN A 288 -12.31 13.13 12.84
N THR A 289 -11.04 12.75 12.97
CA THR A 289 -10.60 11.35 12.90
C THR A 289 -11.16 10.53 14.07
N MET A 290 -11.17 11.08 15.29
CA MET A 290 -11.78 10.41 16.44
C MET A 290 -13.31 10.33 16.33
N ALA A 291 -13.96 11.37 15.80
CA ALA A 291 -15.40 11.39 15.57
C ALA A 291 -15.82 10.39 14.49
N SER A 292 -15.07 10.30 13.38
CA SER A 292 -15.31 9.30 12.34
C SER A 292 -14.92 7.89 12.77
N GLY A 293 -13.97 7.73 13.70
CA GLY A 293 -13.67 6.46 14.38
C GLY A 293 -14.74 6.00 15.37
N HIS A 294 -15.58 6.92 15.90
CA HIS A 294 -16.69 6.60 16.79
C HIS A 294 -18.06 6.45 16.10
N PHE A 295 -18.20 6.87 14.83
CA PHE A 295 -19.43 6.68 14.03
C PHE A 295 -19.32 5.55 13.00
N GLY A 296 -18.54 4.52 13.34
CA GLY A 296 -18.50 3.24 12.63
C GLY A 296 -19.37 2.17 13.30
N SER A 297 -20.65 2.43 13.51
CA SER A 297 -21.67 1.37 13.62
C SER A 297 -22.86 1.81 12.78
N GLY A 298 -23.01 1.17 11.62
CA GLY A 298 -24.01 1.51 10.63
C GLY A 298 -25.41 1.17 11.12
N TYR A 299 -26.24 2.17 11.34
CA TYR A 299 -27.71 2.13 11.29
C TYR A 299 -28.18 3.58 11.37
N GLY A 300 -28.51 4.21 10.24
CA GLY A 300 -29.02 5.60 10.33
C GLY A 300 -29.10 6.42 9.05
N ARG A 301 -28.93 5.83 7.87
CA ARG A 301 -29.00 6.60 6.60
C ARG A 301 -29.93 6.02 5.54
N ALA A 302 -30.84 5.13 5.93
CA ALA A 302 -31.85 4.56 5.02
C ALA A 302 -33.29 5.07 5.27
N ASN A 303 -33.60 5.70 6.41
CA ASN A 303 -35.01 6.06 6.74
C ASN A 303 -35.38 7.54 6.54
N ALA A 304 -34.51 8.36 5.94
CA ALA A 304 -34.82 9.78 5.71
C ALA A 304 -35.41 10.08 4.31
N ALA A 305 -35.61 9.07 3.46
CA ALA A 305 -36.04 9.25 2.08
C ALA A 305 -37.50 8.86 1.77
N ASN A 306 -38.31 8.43 2.77
CA ASN A 306 -39.66 7.92 2.50
C ASN A 306 -40.80 8.59 3.29
N ASN A 307 -40.66 9.86 3.69
CA ASN A 307 -41.74 10.61 4.37
C ASN A 307 -42.20 11.85 3.60
N ASN A 308 -42.10 11.84 2.27
CA ASN A 308 -42.75 12.82 1.39
C ASN A 308 -43.31 12.11 0.15
N ALA A 309 -44.39 11.37 0.32
CA ALA A 309 -45.35 10.98 -0.72
C ALA A 309 -46.71 10.74 -0.07
#